data_AF-A0A8C9RBT5-F1
#
_entry.id   AF-A0A8C9RBT5-F1
#
_cell.length_a   1.000
_cell.length_b   1.000
_cell.length_c   1.000
_cell.angle_alpha   90.00
_cell.angle_beta   90.00
_cell.angle_gamma   90.00
#
_symmetry.space_group_name_H-M   'P 1'
#
loop_
_entity.id
_entity.type
_entity.pdbx_description
1 polymer ?
#
loop_
_entity_poly.entity_id
_entity_poly.type
_entity_poly.pdbx_seq_one_letter_code
_entity_poly.pdbx_strand_id
1 'polypeptide(L)'
;MEGNLEHLRANYSLLVNEKNKLQENYSILIIVKEQVQEDCSFIVEDKKLLEENYNILDKEYIQLQTNSRILTEENNRLKENYGSLTEDREALRRKYNVMLLKVPFLDKYCPSFCKVKYLYLYLIDYRRASATSSELTKCSCTSCPDRWETFNSKCYYFSTLDKKTWEESRQYCANYGGHLVIIDSEEELVTEKYWIGLTDAEGEWTWVDGTPLKDHR
;
A
#
# COMPACT_ATOMS: atom_id res chain seq x y z
N MET A 1 25.26 44.62 114.27
CA MET A 1 24.97 43.19 113.99
C MET A 1 23.69 43.01 113.17
N GLU A 2 22.69 43.88 113.29
CA GLU A 2 21.40 43.75 112.56
C GLU A 2 21.49 43.93 111.03
N GLY A 3 22.33 44.86 110.52
CA GLY A 3 22.44 45.09 109.07
C GLY A 3 22.96 43.89 108.24
N ASN A 4 23.77 43.01 108.84
CA ASN A 4 24.24 41.78 108.18
C ASN A 4 23.13 40.72 108.06
N LEU A 5 22.18 40.70 109.00
CA LEU A 5 21.10 39.73 109.01
C LEU A 5 20.05 40.04 107.93
N GLU A 6 19.72 41.33 107.74
CA GLU A 6 18.82 41.76 106.66
C GLU A 6 19.41 41.52 105.27
N HIS A 7 20.70 41.79 105.09
CA HIS A 7 21.39 41.56 103.82
C HIS A 7 21.44 40.06 103.46
N LEU A 8 21.64 39.19 104.44
CA LEU A 8 21.60 37.74 104.27
C LEU A 8 20.18 37.26 103.90
N ARG A 9 19.14 37.86 104.50
CA ARG A 9 17.73 37.56 104.22
C ARG A 9 17.33 37.94 102.80
N ALA A 10 17.78 39.11 102.33
CA ALA A 10 17.56 39.58 100.95
C ALA A 10 18.24 38.66 99.93
N ASN A 11 19.50 38.26 100.19
CA ASN A 11 20.23 37.33 99.33
C ASN A 11 19.55 35.95 99.28
N TYR A 12 19.06 35.44 100.42
CA TYR A 12 18.31 34.19 100.46
C TYR A 12 17.01 34.28 99.64
N SER A 13 16.26 35.39 99.77
CA SER A 13 15.05 35.64 98.99
C SER A 13 15.33 35.71 97.48
N LEU A 14 16.44 36.33 97.07
CA LEU A 14 16.88 36.36 95.67
C LEU A 14 17.18 34.95 95.15
N LEU A 15 17.94 34.16 95.92
CA LEU A 15 18.31 32.79 95.55
C LEU A 15 17.08 31.88 95.42
N VAL A 16 16.08 32.04 96.30
CA VAL A 16 14.80 31.31 96.21
C VAL A 16 14.04 31.69 94.95
N ASN A 17 14.01 32.98 94.59
CA ASN A 17 13.35 33.43 93.37
C ASN A 17 14.03 32.89 92.11
N GLU A 18 15.37 32.89 92.07
CA GLU A 18 16.14 32.29 90.98
C GLU A 18 15.88 30.79 90.86
N LYS A 19 15.83 30.06 91.99
CA LYS A 19 15.47 28.64 92.01
C LYS A 19 14.09 28.40 91.42
N ASN A 20 13.08 29.18 91.80
CA ASN A 20 11.71 29.03 91.30
C ASN A 20 11.64 29.27 89.78
N LYS A 21 12.32 30.30 89.27
CA LYS A 21 12.45 30.56 87.83
C LYS A 21 13.15 29.41 87.11
N LEU A 22 14.20 28.85 87.70
CA LEU A 22 14.91 27.71 87.14
C LEU A 22 14.00 26.47 87.05
N GLN A 23 13.16 26.24 88.07
CA GLN A 23 12.19 25.16 88.10
C GLN A 23 11.11 25.31 87.01
N GLU A 24 10.61 26.53 86.81
CA GLU A 24 9.64 26.83 85.76
C GLU A 24 10.25 26.60 84.36
N ASN A 25 11.45 27.14 84.11
CA ASN A 25 12.17 26.92 82.86
C ASN A 25 12.45 25.45 82.59
N TYR A 26 12.81 24.67 83.61
CA TYR A 26 13.02 23.23 83.49
C TYR A 26 11.73 22.51 83.10
N SER A 27 10.59 22.94 83.66
CA SER A 27 9.27 22.37 83.36
C SER A 27 8.86 22.66 81.91
N ILE A 28 9.11 23.90 81.43
CA ILE A 28 8.90 24.28 80.03
C ILE A 28 9.79 23.46 79.09
N LEU A 29 11.06 23.28 79.45
CA LEU A 29 12.01 22.53 78.62
C LEU A 29 11.58 21.07 78.44
N ILE A 30 10.99 20.45 79.47
CA ILE A 30 10.44 19.10 79.37
C ILE A 30 9.31 19.05 78.35
N ILE A 31 8.35 19.98 78.41
CA ILE A 31 7.21 20.03 77.49
C ILE A 31 7.69 20.22 76.06
N VAL A 32 8.60 21.18 75.83
CA VAL A 32 9.17 21.42 74.49
C VAL A 32 9.90 20.18 73.98
N LYS A 33 10.64 19.49 74.84
CA LYS A 33 11.31 18.24 74.47
C LYS A 33 10.31 17.17 74.04
N GLU A 34 9.21 17.00 74.78
CA GLU A 34 8.17 16.02 74.45
C GLU A 34 7.52 16.32 73.10
N GLN A 35 7.18 17.59 72.84
CA GLN A 35 6.61 18.01 71.55
C GLN A 35 7.57 17.75 70.39
N VAL A 36 8.84 18.14 70.54
CA VAL A 36 9.86 17.90 69.50
C VAL A 36 10.02 16.41 69.22
N GLN A 37 9.93 15.58 70.26
CA GLN A 37 10.05 14.14 70.13
C GLN A 37 8.85 13.53 69.38
N GLU A 38 7.65 14.06 69.59
CA GLU A 38 6.44 13.71 68.84
C GLU A 38 6.54 14.15 67.37
N ASP A 39 6.91 15.40 67.12
CA ASP A 39 7.09 15.94 65.75
C ASP A 39 8.14 15.13 64.97
N CYS A 40 9.23 14.75 65.63
CA CYS A 40 10.23 13.86 65.04
C CYS A 40 9.67 12.49 64.68
N SER A 41 8.74 11.93 65.46
CA SER A 41 8.10 10.65 65.16
C SER A 41 7.28 10.74 63.86
N PHE A 42 6.46 11.79 63.72
CA PHE A 42 5.66 12.02 62.51
C PHE A 42 6.55 12.19 61.27
N ILE A 43 7.63 12.97 61.38
CA ILE A 43 8.56 13.18 60.26
C ILE A 43 9.22 11.86 59.82
N VAL A 44 9.54 10.96 60.76
CA VAL A 44 10.09 9.64 60.44
C VAL A 44 9.09 8.78 59.68
N GLU A 45 7.81 8.82 60.05
CA GLU A 45 6.74 8.10 59.35
C GLU A 45 6.52 8.64 57.93
N ASP A 46 6.43 9.96 57.77
CA ASP A 46 6.28 10.61 56.47
C ASP A 46 7.46 10.29 55.54
N LYS A 47 8.68 10.28 56.07
CA LYS A 47 9.87 9.88 55.32
C LYS A 47 9.75 8.44 54.82
N LYS A 48 9.28 7.52 55.66
CA LYS A 48 9.11 6.11 55.28
C LYS A 48 8.06 5.95 54.18
N LEU A 49 6.93 6.66 54.30
CA LEU A 49 5.89 6.68 53.26
C LEU A 49 6.43 7.22 51.94
N LEU A 50 7.26 8.27 52.00
CA LEU A 50 7.88 8.86 50.82
C LEU A 50 8.85 7.88 50.14
N GLU A 51 9.65 7.14 50.92
CA GLU A 51 10.54 6.10 50.41
C GLU A 51 9.75 4.97 49.72
N GLU A 52 8.63 4.54 50.28
CA GLU A 52 7.74 3.54 49.66
C GLU A 52 7.16 4.03 48.33
N ASN A 53 6.64 5.27 48.30
CA ASN A 53 6.11 5.87 47.09
C ASN A 53 7.17 6.03 45.99
N TYR A 54 8.38 6.43 46.37
CA TYR A 54 9.50 6.53 45.43
C TYR A 54 9.83 5.17 44.81
N ASN A 55 9.87 4.11 45.62
CA ASN A 55 10.12 2.76 45.14
C ASN A 55 9.02 2.24 44.21
N ILE A 56 7.76 2.63 44.44
CA ILE A 56 6.65 2.30 43.53
C ILE A 56 6.83 3.03 42.20
N LEU A 57 7.12 4.33 42.26
CA LEU A 57 7.30 5.15 41.05
C LEU A 57 8.47 4.67 40.19
N ASP A 58 9.57 4.25 40.82
CA ASP A 58 10.72 3.67 40.11
C ASP A 58 10.34 2.38 39.36
N LYS A 59 9.56 1.50 39.99
CA LYS A 59 9.04 0.29 39.33
C LYS A 59 8.13 0.62 38.15
N GLU A 60 7.23 1.58 38.30
CA GLU A 60 6.35 2.04 37.22
C GLU A 60 7.15 2.63 36.06
N TYR A 61 8.18 3.42 36.36
CA TYR A 61 9.07 3.98 35.35
C TYR A 61 9.78 2.89 34.55
N ILE A 62 10.38 1.90 35.23
CA ILE A 62 11.06 0.76 34.59
C ILE A 62 10.07 -0.05 33.73
N GLN A 63 8.84 -0.26 34.23
CA GLN A 63 7.80 -0.95 33.48
C GLN A 63 7.41 -0.19 32.21
N LEU A 64 7.20 1.12 32.30
CA LEU A 64 6.89 1.97 31.16
C LEU A 64 8.02 1.98 30.13
N GLN A 65 9.27 2.02 30.59
CA GLN A 65 10.44 1.95 29.73
C GLN A 65 10.50 0.61 28.97
N THR A 66 10.17 -0.49 29.64
CA THR A 66 10.10 -1.82 29.04
C THR A 66 8.99 -1.90 27.99
N ASN A 67 7.79 -1.40 28.31
CA ASN A 67 6.66 -1.39 27.39
C ASN A 67 6.96 -0.57 26.14
N SER A 68 7.60 0.60 26.30
CA SER A 68 8.01 1.46 25.20
C SER A 68 8.99 0.75 24.25
N ARG A 69 9.95 0.00 24.81
CA ARG A 69 10.88 -0.82 24.02
C ARG A 69 10.14 -1.90 23.23
N ILE A 70 9.24 -2.65 23.87
CA ILE A 70 8.46 -3.72 23.21
C ILE A 70 7.63 -3.15 22.06
N LEU A 71 6.90 -2.06 22.30
CA LEU A 71 6.09 -1.40 21.28
C LEU A 71 6.94 -0.90 20.09
N THR A 72 8.17 -0.47 20.36
CA THR A 72 9.11 -0.08 19.31
C THR A 72 9.53 -1.28 18.45
N GLU A 73 9.83 -2.42 19.08
CA GLU A 73 10.17 -3.66 18.39
C GLU A 73 9.01 -4.19 17.54
N GLU A 74 7.79 -4.17 18.07
CA GLU A 74 6.58 -4.57 17.34
C GLU A 74 6.30 -3.66 16.14
N ASN A 75 6.44 -2.35 16.31
CA ASN A 75 6.30 -1.40 15.20
C ASN A 75 7.32 -1.65 14.09
N ASN A 76 8.57 -1.97 14.44
CA ASN A 76 9.59 -2.29 13.45
C ASN A 76 9.26 -3.59 12.70
N ARG A 77 8.84 -4.65 13.41
CA ARG A 77 8.37 -5.90 12.80
C ARG A 77 7.18 -5.68 11.87
N LEU A 78 6.21 -4.85 12.27
CA LEU A 78 5.06 -4.53 11.43
C LEU A 78 5.46 -3.77 10.17
N LYS A 79 6.41 -2.83 10.27
CA LYS A 79 6.96 -2.11 9.09
C LYS A 79 7.61 -3.06 8.10
N GLU A 80 8.40 -4.03 8.58
CA GLU A 80 9.03 -5.04 7.72
C GLU A 80 7.98 -5.91 7.02
N ASN A 81 7.00 -6.41 7.77
CA ASN A 81 5.90 -7.21 7.21
C ASN A 81 5.10 -6.43 6.15
N TYR A 82 4.82 -5.14 6.41
CA TYR A 82 4.13 -4.28 5.46
C TYR A 82 4.96 -4.04 4.19
N GLY A 83 6.28 -3.92 4.32
CA GLY A 83 7.21 -3.85 3.20
C GLY A 83 7.13 -5.09 2.30
N SER A 84 7.25 -6.27 2.89
CA SER A 84 7.14 -7.55 2.16
C SER A 84 5.78 -7.71 1.46
N LEU A 85 4.68 -7.39 2.14
CA LEU A 85 3.34 -7.45 1.54
C LEU A 85 3.18 -6.46 0.37
N THR A 86 3.83 -5.29 0.46
CA THR A 86 3.85 -4.31 -0.63
C THR A 86 4.61 -4.85 -1.84
N GLU A 87 5.74 -5.53 -1.64
CA GLU A 87 6.50 -6.17 -2.72
C GLU A 87 5.69 -7.27 -3.41
N ASP A 88 5.02 -8.13 -2.63
CA ASP A 88 4.14 -9.17 -3.15
C ASP A 88 2.99 -8.59 -3.97
N ARG A 89 2.37 -7.50 -3.49
CA ARG A 89 1.31 -6.78 -4.21
C ARG A 89 1.81 -6.25 -5.55
N GLU A 90 2.97 -5.60 -5.59
CA GLU A 90 3.52 -5.09 -6.85
C GLU A 90 3.98 -6.21 -7.79
N ALA A 91 4.46 -7.33 -7.27
CA ALA A 91 4.76 -8.52 -8.06
C ALA A 91 3.48 -9.09 -8.71
N LEU A 92 2.38 -9.20 -7.96
CA LEU A 92 1.11 -9.66 -8.50
C LEU A 92 0.54 -8.68 -9.53
N ARG A 93 0.63 -7.37 -9.26
CA ARG A 93 0.21 -6.33 -10.21
C ARG A 93 0.97 -6.43 -11.52
N ARG A 94 2.29 -6.66 -11.49
CA ARG A 94 3.09 -6.92 -12.70
C ARG A 94 2.61 -8.17 -13.43
N LYS A 95 2.37 -9.28 -12.73
CA LYS A 95 1.82 -10.51 -13.33
C LYS A 95 0.46 -10.26 -13.99
N TYR A 96 -0.41 -9.52 -13.32
CA TYR A 96 -1.73 -9.14 -13.82
C TYR A 96 -1.64 -8.26 -15.07
N ASN A 97 -0.76 -7.25 -15.08
CA ASN A 97 -0.53 -6.41 -16.27
C ASN A 97 -0.01 -7.23 -17.46
N VAL A 98 0.91 -8.17 -17.21
CA VAL A 98 1.38 -9.10 -18.25
C VAL A 98 0.25 -10.02 -18.74
N MET A 99 -0.61 -10.48 -17.83
CA MET A 99 -1.78 -11.31 -18.19
C MET A 99 -2.79 -10.52 -19.03
N LEU A 100 -3.05 -9.26 -18.68
CA LEU A 100 -3.89 -8.34 -19.45
C LEU A 100 -3.36 -8.16 -20.89
N LEU A 101 -2.05 -8.03 -21.08
CA LEU A 101 -1.46 -7.97 -22.42
C LEU A 101 -1.68 -9.26 -23.24
N LYS A 102 -1.94 -10.39 -22.59
CA LYS A 102 -2.24 -11.67 -23.25
C LYS A 102 -3.74 -11.85 -23.56
N VAL A 103 -4.63 -11.07 -22.95
CA VAL A 103 -6.09 -11.17 -23.18
C VAL A 103 -6.46 -10.97 -24.66
N PRO A 104 -5.92 -9.99 -25.41
CA PRO A 104 -6.21 -9.83 -26.84
C PRO A 104 -5.77 -11.03 -27.70
N PHE A 105 -4.74 -11.77 -27.29
CA PHE A 105 -4.32 -12.98 -27.99
C PHE A 105 -5.23 -14.18 -27.71
N LEU A 106 -5.97 -14.16 -26.60
CA LEU A 106 -7.01 -15.15 -26.31
C LEU A 106 -8.31 -14.87 -27.06
N ASP A 107 -8.53 -13.63 -27.55
CA ASP A 107 -9.61 -13.33 -28.47
C ASP A 107 -9.48 -14.11 -29.81
N LYS A 108 -8.26 -14.54 -30.17
CA LYS A 108 -7.98 -15.47 -31.29
C LYS A 108 -8.66 -16.84 -31.11
N TYR A 109 -8.94 -17.26 -29.88
CA TYR A 109 -9.62 -18.52 -29.53
C TYR A 109 -11.10 -18.31 -29.15
N CYS A 110 -11.62 -17.10 -29.38
CA CYS A 110 -12.97 -16.67 -28.99
C CYS A 110 -14.14 -17.07 -29.93
N PRO A 111 -14.09 -18.04 -30.86
CA PRO A 111 -15.32 -18.52 -31.51
C PRO A 111 -16.27 -19.27 -30.54
N SER A 112 -15.73 -19.91 -29.49
CA SER A 112 -16.51 -20.75 -28.57
C SER A 112 -17.03 -20.00 -27.34
N PHE A 113 -16.29 -19.02 -26.82
CA PHE A 113 -16.66 -18.28 -25.60
C PHE A 113 -17.72 -17.20 -25.84
N CYS A 114 -17.82 -16.65 -27.05
CA CYS A 114 -18.85 -15.68 -27.39
C CYS A 114 -20.26 -16.33 -27.36
N LYS A 115 -20.39 -17.61 -27.75
CA LYS A 115 -21.63 -18.40 -27.61
C LYS A 115 -22.04 -18.64 -26.15
N VAL A 116 -21.08 -18.95 -25.27
CA VAL A 116 -21.35 -19.22 -23.84
C VAL A 116 -21.72 -17.94 -23.10
N LYS A 117 -21.00 -16.83 -23.36
CA LYS A 117 -21.29 -15.52 -22.80
C LYS A 117 -22.66 -14.99 -23.26
N TYR A 118 -23.03 -15.24 -24.52
CA TYR A 118 -24.33 -14.92 -25.09
C TYR A 118 -25.48 -15.71 -24.44
N LEU A 119 -25.35 -17.05 -24.33
CA LEU A 119 -26.35 -17.90 -23.68
C LEU A 119 -26.55 -17.52 -22.20
N TYR A 120 -25.46 -17.21 -21.49
CA TYR A 120 -25.52 -16.79 -20.09
C TYR A 120 -26.21 -15.42 -19.92
N LEU A 121 -25.91 -14.43 -20.77
CA LEU A 121 -26.56 -13.11 -20.74
C LEU A 121 -28.03 -13.17 -21.17
N TYR A 122 -28.37 -13.95 -22.21
CA TYR A 122 -29.75 -14.16 -22.66
C TYR A 122 -30.66 -14.76 -21.58
N LEU A 123 -30.13 -15.66 -20.75
CA LEU A 123 -30.87 -16.27 -19.64
C LEU A 123 -31.08 -15.32 -18.44
N ILE A 124 -30.22 -14.31 -18.28
CA ILE A 124 -30.30 -13.33 -17.18
C ILE A 124 -31.16 -12.12 -17.57
N ASP A 125 -31.25 -11.77 -18.86
CA ASP A 125 -31.91 -10.56 -19.36
C ASP A 125 -33.38 -10.70 -19.81
N TYR A 126 -34.13 -11.70 -19.33
CA TYR A 126 -35.60 -11.76 -19.57
C TYR A 126 -36.37 -10.54 -18.99
N ARG A 127 -35.69 -9.62 -18.28
CA ARG A 127 -36.28 -8.40 -17.69
C ARG A 127 -35.77 -7.07 -18.23
N ARG A 128 -34.89 -7.03 -19.24
CA ARG A 128 -34.55 -5.77 -19.93
C ARG A 128 -34.58 -5.94 -21.45
N ALA A 129 -35.79 -6.11 -21.96
CA ALA A 129 -36.06 -5.95 -23.38
C ALA A 129 -35.96 -4.47 -23.77
N SER A 130 -34.74 -3.95 -23.95
CA SER A 130 -34.47 -2.76 -24.79
C SER A 130 -33.00 -2.61 -25.20
N ALA A 131 -32.22 -3.70 -25.32
CA ALA A 131 -30.97 -3.62 -26.07
C ALA A 131 -31.32 -3.53 -27.56
N THR A 132 -31.12 -2.35 -28.14
CA THR A 132 -31.38 -2.09 -29.55
C THR A 132 -30.49 -2.94 -30.45
N SER A 133 -31.04 -3.40 -31.57
CA SER A 133 -30.41 -4.19 -32.65
C SER A 133 -29.02 -3.66 -33.11
N SER A 134 -28.67 -2.41 -32.81
CA SER A 134 -27.40 -1.79 -33.19
C SER A 134 -26.19 -2.14 -32.30
N GLU A 135 -26.38 -2.64 -31.07
CA GLU A 135 -25.26 -3.18 -30.27
C GLU A 135 -25.01 -4.67 -30.55
N LEU A 136 -25.95 -5.34 -31.23
CA LEU A 136 -25.92 -6.76 -31.61
C LEU A 136 -25.03 -7.06 -32.84
N THR A 137 -24.43 -6.05 -33.46
CA THR A 137 -23.59 -6.19 -34.68
C THR A 137 -22.11 -5.91 -34.48
N LYS A 138 -21.62 -5.86 -33.23
CA LYS A 138 -20.17 -5.74 -32.97
C LYS A 138 -19.45 -7.08 -32.73
N CYS A 139 -20.12 -8.19 -33.02
CA CYS A 139 -19.49 -9.50 -33.11
C CYS A 139 -19.88 -10.16 -34.44
N SER A 140 -19.43 -9.57 -35.54
CA SER A 140 -19.36 -10.29 -36.82
C SER A 140 -18.15 -11.21 -36.77
N CYS A 141 -18.36 -12.45 -36.31
CA CYS A 141 -17.34 -13.49 -36.42
C CYS A 141 -17.24 -13.92 -37.89
N THR A 142 -16.55 -13.14 -38.72
CA THR A 142 -16.09 -13.62 -40.03
C THR A 142 -14.99 -14.64 -39.75
N SER A 143 -15.36 -15.92 -39.69
CA SER A 143 -14.37 -16.99 -39.53
C SER A 143 -13.52 -17.05 -40.80
N CYS A 144 -12.23 -16.73 -40.69
CA CYS A 144 -11.30 -16.95 -41.78
C CYS A 144 -11.06 -18.46 -41.99
N PRO A 145 -10.69 -18.89 -43.20
CA PRO A 145 -10.33 -20.29 -43.46
C PRO A 145 -9.15 -20.76 -42.60
N ASP A 146 -8.98 -22.07 -42.46
CA ASP A 146 -7.88 -22.64 -41.68
C ASP A 146 -6.52 -22.10 -42.14
N ARG A 147 -5.70 -21.67 -41.15
CA ARG A 147 -4.37 -21.05 -41.33
C ARG A 147 -4.37 -19.62 -41.88
N TRP A 148 -5.51 -18.95 -41.90
CA TRP A 148 -5.61 -17.51 -42.16
C TRP A 148 -5.81 -16.76 -40.84
N GLU A 149 -5.27 -15.55 -40.78
CA GLU A 149 -5.37 -14.66 -39.63
C GLU A 149 -6.42 -13.59 -39.87
N THR A 150 -7.28 -13.34 -38.88
CA THR A 150 -8.31 -12.29 -38.96
C THR A 150 -7.75 -10.99 -38.41
N PHE A 151 -7.84 -9.92 -39.18
CA PHE A 151 -7.56 -8.56 -38.72
C PHE A 151 -8.54 -7.58 -39.38
N ASN A 152 -9.15 -6.67 -38.61
CA ASN A 152 -10.15 -5.70 -39.10
C ASN A 152 -11.24 -6.27 -40.04
N SER A 153 -11.76 -7.46 -39.72
CA SER A 153 -12.77 -8.18 -40.52
C SER A 153 -12.30 -8.67 -41.91
N LYS A 154 -11.00 -8.60 -42.18
CA LYS A 154 -10.32 -9.20 -43.34
C LYS A 154 -9.55 -10.45 -42.91
N CYS A 155 -9.20 -11.28 -43.89
CA CYS A 155 -8.44 -12.51 -43.68
C CYS A 155 -7.09 -12.41 -44.40
N TYR A 156 -6.00 -12.69 -43.68
CA TYR A 156 -4.64 -12.61 -44.20
C TYR A 156 -3.99 -13.99 -44.13
N TYR A 157 -3.28 -14.34 -45.18
CA TYR A 157 -2.50 -15.58 -45.23
C TYR A 157 -1.02 -15.24 -45.39
N PHE A 158 -0.22 -15.66 -44.42
CA PHE A 158 1.23 -15.54 -44.46
C PHE A 158 1.82 -16.86 -44.96
N SER A 159 2.36 -16.84 -46.18
CA SER A 159 2.96 -18.03 -46.78
C SER A 159 4.20 -18.45 -46.00
N THR A 160 4.20 -19.70 -45.52
CA THR A 160 5.37 -20.35 -44.89
C THR A 160 6.22 -21.14 -45.87
N LEU A 161 5.94 -21.03 -47.18
CA LEU A 161 6.64 -21.74 -48.26
C LEU A 161 7.92 -21.00 -48.67
N ASP A 162 8.76 -21.66 -49.48
CA ASP A 162 9.94 -21.06 -50.08
C ASP A 162 9.63 -19.74 -50.81
N LYS A 163 10.59 -18.81 -50.77
CA LYS A 163 10.47 -17.49 -51.40
C LYS A 163 10.15 -17.62 -52.89
N LYS A 164 9.01 -17.07 -53.28
CA LYS A 164 8.57 -16.94 -54.67
C LYS A 164 8.91 -15.56 -55.20
N THR A 165 8.89 -15.39 -56.52
CA THR A 165 8.87 -14.06 -57.15
C THR A 165 7.55 -13.35 -56.87
N TRP A 166 7.47 -12.05 -57.13
CA TRP A 166 6.23 -11.29 -56.94
C TRP A 166 5.07 -11.86 -57.77
N GLU A 167 5.30 -12.18 -59.05
CA GLU A 167 4.27 -12.71 -59.95
C GLU A 167 3.79 -14.12 -59.51
N GLU A 168 4.72 -15.00 -59.13
CA GLU A 168 4.37 -16.32 -58.60
C GLU A 168 3.59 -16.22 -57.29
N SER A 169 3.89 -15.23 -56.45
CA SER A 169 3.17 -14.96 -55.20
C SER A 169 1.76 -14.43 -55.47
N ARG A 170 1.61 -13.54 -56.46
CA ARG A 170 0.31 -13.04 -56.93
C ARG A 170 -0.57 -14.16 -57.43
N GLN A 171 -0.04 -15.04 -58.29
CA GLN A 171 -0.78 -16.18 -58.80
C GLN A 171 -1.15 -17.17 -57.68
N TYR A 172 -0.24 -17.39 -56.72
CA TYR A 172 -0.53 -18.23 -55.56
C TYR A 172 -1.69 -17.68 -54.73
N CYS A 173 -1.69 -16.38 -54.38
CA CYS A 173 -2.79 -15.77 -53.66
C CYS A 173 -4.12 -15.87 -54.42
N ALA A 174 -4.10 -15.65 -55.74
CA ALA A 174 -5.27 -15.80 -56.61
C ALA A 174 -5.84 -17.23 -56.60
N ASN A 175 -4.97 -18.25 -56.66
CA ASN A 175 -5.39 -19.66 -56.59
C ASN A 175 -5.99 -20.04 -55.22
N TYR A 176 -5.62 -19.32 -54.16
CA TYR A 176 -6.15 -19.49 -52.81
C TYR A 176 -7.37 -18.60 -52.51
N GLY A 177 -7.97 -18.00 -53.54
CA GLY A 177 -9.20 -17.22 -53.42
C GLY A 177 -9.00 -15.81 -52.84
N GLY A 178 -7.78 -15.29 -52.86
CA GLY A 178 -7.45 -13.94 -52.41
C GLY A 178 -6.56 -13.19 -53.40
N HIS A 179 -5.90 -12.15 -52.92
CA HIS A 179 -4.89 -11.41 -53.67
C HIS A 179 -3.73 -11.03 -52.73
N LEU A 180 -2.60 -10.58 -53.28
CA LEU A 180 -1.54 -10.00 -52.47
C LEU A 180 -2.09 -8.82 -51.67
N VAL A 181 -1.63 -8.66 -50.43
CA VAL A 181 -2.21 -7.71 -49.47
C VAL A 181 -2.15 -6.27 -49.98
N ILE A 182 -3.26 -5.55 -49.82
CA ILE A 182 -3.34 -4.10 -50.00
C ILE A 182 -3.34 -3.51 -48.61
N ILE A 183 -2.40 -2.61 -48.34
CA ILE A 183 -2.22 -1.99 -47.01
C ILE A 183 -3.02 -0.70 -47.00
N ASP A 184 -4.03 -0.61 -46.14
CA ASP A 184 -4.89 0.58 -46.01
C ASP A 184 -4.77 1.32 -44.66
N SER A 185 -4.00 0.79 -43.72
CA SER A 185 -3.71 1.44 -42.43
C SER A 185 -2.29 1.13 -41.93
N GLU A 186 -1.76 1.98 -41.04
CA GLU A 186 -0.42 1.80 -40.45
C GLU A 186 -0.36 0.52 -39.60
N GLU A 187 -1.48 0.12 -39.00
CA GLU A 187 -1.61 -1.08 -38.20
C GLU A 187 -1.54 -2.38 -39.03
N GLU A 188 -1.72 -2.30 -40.36
CA GLU A 188 -1.53 -3.43 -41.28
C GLU A 188 -0.04 -3.63 -41.68
N LEU A 189 0.87 -2.74 -41.27
CA LEU A 189 2.29 -2.87 -41.57
C LEU A 189 2.94 -3.99 -40.74
N VAL A 190 3.43 -5.00 -41.45
CA VAL A 190 4.14 -6.14 -40.86
C VAL A 190 5.65 -5.87 -40.87
N THR A 191 6.34 -6.21 -39.78
CA THR A 191 7.79 -6.00 -39.61
C THR A 191 8.65 -7.00 -40.42
N GLU A 192 8.05 -8.10 -40.85
CA GLU A 192 8.67 -9.16 -41.66
C GLU A 192 8.55 -8.88 -43.17
N LYS A 193 9.50 -9.39 -43.95
CA LYS A 193 9.58 -9.13 -45.40
C LYS A 193 8.70 -10.09 -46.21
N TYR A 194 7.50 -9.65 -46.57
CA TYR A 194 6.59 -10.35 -47.48
C TYR A 194 6.37 -9.57 -48.78
N TRP A 195 6.01 -10.28 -49.85
CA TRP A 195 5.46 -9.63 -51.04
C TRP A 195 4.09 -9.03 -50.73
N ILE A 196 3.91 -7.78 -51.12
CA ILE A 196 2.63 -7.05 -51.01
C ILE A 196 2.06 -6.79 -52.40
N GLY A 197 0.81 -6.37 -52.45
CA GLY A 197 0.08 -6.14 -53.69
C GLY A 197 0.48 -4.88 -54.45
N LEU A 198 1.61 -4.26 -54.14
CA LEU A 198 2.08 -3.04 -54.78
C LEU A 198 3.08 -3.37 -55.91
N THR A 199 2.92 -2.78 -57.09
CA THR A 199 3.77 -3.00 -58.27
C THR A 199 3.97 -1.72 -59.09
N ASP A 200 5.08 -1.62 -59.81
CA ASP A 200 5.43 -0.51 -60.71
C ASP A 200 5.60 -0.96 -62.17
N ALA A 201 5.18 -2.19 -62.50
CA ALA A 201 5.40 -2.81 -63.81
C ALA A 201 4.83 -2.01 -65.00
N GLU A 202 3.84 -1.14 -64.75
CA GLU A 202 3.15 -0.31 -65.74
C GLU A 202 3.66 1.15 -65.75
N GLY A 203 4.74 1.44 -65.02
CA GLY A 203 5.42 2.75 -64.98
C GLY A 203 5.02 3.65 -63.81
N GLU A 204 3.95 3.32 -63.08
CA GLU A 204 3.47 4.02 -61.88
C GLU A 204 3.13 3.01 -60.79
N TRP A 205 3.25 3.39 -59.51
CA TRP A 205 2.94 2.50 -58.38
C TRP A 205 1.44 2.27 -58.23
N THR A 206 1.01 1.04 -58.45
CA THR A 206 -0.39 0.61 -58.35
C THR A 206 -0.55 -0.64 -57.50
N TRP A 207 -1.70 -0.75 -56.83
CA TRP A 207 -2.11 -1.94 -56.10
C TRP A 207 -2.70 -3.00 -57.04
N VAL A 208 -2.74 -4.26 -56.62
CA VAL A 208 -3.31 -5.39 -57.38
C VAL A 208 -4.80 -5.24 -57.72
N ASP A 209 -5.51 -4.31 -57.09
CA ASP A 209 -6.90 -3.93 -57.42
C ASP A 209 -7.00 -2.80 -58.46
N GLY A 210 -5.86 -2.30 -58.93
CA GLY A 210 -5.76 -1.20 -59.90
C GLY A 210 -5.79 0.20 -59.28
N THR A 211 -5.85 0.33 -57.95
CA THR A 211 -5.82 1.64 -57.31
C THR A 211 -4.39 2.20 -57.25
N PRO A 212 -4.18 3.50 -57.55
CA PRO A 212 -2.85 4.11 -57.43
C PRO A 212 -2.46 4.26 -55.95
N LEU A 213 -1.15 4.21 -55.67
CA LEU A 213 -0.63 4.53 -54.35
C LEU A 213 -0.99 5.98 -53.99
N LYS A 214 -1.76 6.18 -52.92
CA LYS A 214 -2.11 7.53 -52.45
C LYS A 214 -0.90 8.15 -51.75
N ASP A 215 -0.50 9.33 -52.19
CA ASP A 215 0.54 10.13 -51.52
C ASP A 215 -0.08 10.78 -50.26
N HIS A 216 0.36 10.35 -49.08
CA HIS A 216 0.07 11.04 -47.82
C HIS A 216 1.15 12.08 -47.57
N ARG A 217 1.01 13.22 -48.24
CA ARG A 217 1.84 14.41 -48.01
C ARG A 217 1.37 15.22 -46.81
#